data_AF-A0A521Z0P5-F1
#
_entry.id   AF-A0A521Z0P5-F1
#
_cell.length_a   1.000
_cell.length_b   1.000
_cell.length_c   1.000
_cell.angle_alpha   90.00
_cell.angle_beta   90.00
_cell.angle_gamma   90.00
#
_symmetry.space_group_name_H-M   'P 1'
#
loop_
_entity.id
_entity.type
_entity.pdbx_description
1 polymer ?
#
loop_
_entity_poly.entity_id
_entity_poly.type
_entity_poly.pdbx_seq_one_letter_code
_entity_poly.pdbx_strand_id
1 'polypeptide(L)'
;MNLERVRHKARLLIGRERLVAPAFTYRIENDVAAVACTIGPALEQRVAELFRAGERLLALELDALGNERLFCLAKRALAAIERETRRRGQHVGDERYPGDPGIGIEEQPRVLEMANAAAKGIRSTPGGMLSPVKSMSFVVPLGTTLAKSRGGPCRRCPSRERCASAKR
;
A
#
# COMPACT_ATOMS: atom_id res chain seq x y z
N MET A 1 -21.09 -23.10 -24.50
CA MET A 1 -20.11 -23.86 -23.71
C MET A 1 -19.58 -22.94 -22.61
N ASN A 2 -20.14 -23.09 -21.40
CA ASN A 2 -19.93 -22.20 -20.26
C ASN A 2 -18.50 -22.36 -19.71
N LEU A 3 -17.67 -21.33 -19.89
CA LEU A 3 -16.44 -21.16 -19.13
C LEU A 3 -16.82 -20.57 -17.78
N GLU A 4 -17.18 -21.43 -16.82
CA GLU A 4 -17.20 -21.05 -15.41
C GLU A 4 -15.78 -20.61 -15.03
N ARG A 5 -15.56 -19.29 -15.03
CA ARG A 5 -14.38 -18.68 -14.42
C ARG A 5 -14.40 -19.04 -12.93
N VAL A 6 -13.69 -20.10 -12.57
CA VAL A 6 -13.31 -20.40 -11.19
C VAL A 6 -12.58 -19.16 -10.67
N ARG A 7 -13.31 -18.29 -9.96
CA ARG A 7 -12.75 -17.15 -9.22
C ARG A 7 -11.93 -17.75 -8.10
N HIS A 8 -10.68 -18.11 -8.38
CA HIS A 8 -9.72 -18.50 -7.35
C HIS A 8 -9.61 -17.33 -6.38
N LYS A 9 -10.27 -17.46 -5.22
CA LYS A 9 -10.00 -16.63 -4.05
C LYS A 9 -8.58 -16.97 -3.61
N ALA A 10 -7.57 -16.31 -4.19
CA ALA A 10 -6.19 -16.48 -3.75
C ALA A 10 -6.13 -16.04 -2.29
N ARG A 11 -6.08 -17.03 -1.40
CA ARG A 11 -5.94 -16.86 0.04
C ARG A 11 -4.49 -17.15 0.33
N LEU A 12 -3.75 -16.10 0.67
CA LEU A 12 -2.38 -16.22 1.12
C LEU A 12 -2.41 -16.50 2.61
N LEU A 13 -1.68 -17.52 3.02
CA LEU A 13 -1.47 -17.84 4.42
C LEU A 13 -0.04 -17.44 4.75
N ILE A 14 0.12 -16.38 5.54
CA ILE A 14 1.42 -15.77 5.86
C ILE A 14 1.60 -15.91 7.36
N GLY A 15 2.36 -16.92 7.79
CA GLY A 15 2.44 -17.29 9.20
C GLY A 15 1.07 -17.76 9.73
N ARG A 16 0.50 -17.03 10.70
CA ARG A 16 -0.86 -17.28 11.23
C ARG A 16 -1.96 -16.48 10.51
N GLU A 17 -1.56 -15.49 9.72
CA GLU A 17 -2.50 -14.58 9.08
C GLU A 17 -3.00 -15.10 7.74
N ARG A 18 -4.26 -14.78 7.43
CA ARG A 18 -4.90 -15.10 6.16
C ARG A 18 -5.28 -13.81 5.44
N LEU A 19 -4.62 -13.55 4.31
CA LEU A 19 -4.91 -12.43 3.43
C LEU A 19 -5.72 -12.90 2.22
N VAL A 20 -6.85 -12.26 1.92
CA VAL A 20 -7.59 -12.50 0.67
C VAL A 20 -7.09 -11.52 -0.38
N ALA A 21 -6.24 -12.00 -1.30
CA ALA A 21 -5.67 -11.16 -2.35
C ALA A 21 -5.69 -11.86 -3.71
N PRO A 22 -6.86 -11.95 -4.39
CA PRO A 22 -6.98 -12.42 -5.78
C PRO A 22 -6.07 -11.72 -6.79
N ALA A 23 -5.46 -10.57 -6.45
CA ALA A 23 -4.42 -9.95 -7.26
C ALA A 23 -3.13 -10.81 -7.36
N PHE A 24 -2.93 -11.78 -6.47
CA PHE A 24 -1.74 -12.64 -6.40
C PHE A 24 -2.06 -14.10 -6.79
N THR A 25 -2.72 -14.32 -7.92
CA THR A 25 -3.13 -15.66 -8.41
C THR A 25 -1.99 -16.51 -9.00
N TYR A 26 -0.72 -16.08 -8.86
CA TYR A 26 0.43 -16.84 -9.35
C TYR A 26 0.66 -18.09 -8.49
N ARG A 27 1.04 -19.21 -9.15
CA ARG A 27 1.25 -20.52 -8.54
C ARG A 27 2.29 -20.44 -7.41
N ILE A 28 2.04 -21.21 -6.35
CA ILE A 28 2.50 -21.02 -4.97
C ILE A 28 3.96 -21.44 -4.79
N GLU A 29 4.89 -20.52 -5.02
CA GLU A 29 6.23 -20.48 -4.39
C GLU A 29 6.65 -19.04 -4.09
N ASN A 30 5.68 -18.14 -3.90
CA ASN A 30 5.95 -16.71 -3.76
C ASN A 30 5.66 -16.23 -2.34
N ASP A 31 6.68 -15.72 -1.65
CA ASP A 31 6.55 -15.02 -0.37
C ASP A 31 5.85 -13.67 -0.55
N VAL A 32 5.36 -13.07 0.53
CA VAL A 32 4.75 -11.74 0.50
C VAL A 32 5.31 -10.90 1.64
N ALA A 33 5.75 -9.69 1.31
CA ALA A 33 6.09 -8.67 2.29
C ALA A 33 4.89 -7.74 2.53
N ALA A 34 4.57 -7.47 3.79
CA ALA A 34 3.61 -6.45 4.17
C ALA A 34 4.34 -5.21 4.71
N VAL A 35 3.85 -4.03 4.34
CA VAL A 35 4.43 -2.74 4.72
C VAL A 35 3.36 -1.86 5.34
N ALA A 36 3.74 -1.17 6.41
CA ALA A 36 3.03 -0.04 6.98
C ALA A 36 4.06 1.02 7.38
N CYS A 37 3.87 2.25 6.90
CA CYS A 37 4.76 3.37 7.19
C CYS A 37 3.98 4.66 7.43
N THR A 38 4.57 5.57 8.20
CA THR A 38 3.99 6.87 8.54
C THR A 38 5.10 7.90 8.67
N ILE A 39 4.81 9.16 8.35
CA ILE A 39 5.68 10.29 8.70
C ILE A 39 5.33 10.88 10.09
N GLY A 40 4.42 10.22 10.81
CA GLY A 40 3.98 10.62 12.15
C GLY A 40 2.88 11.68 12.14
N PRO A 41 2.33 12.00 13.33
CA PRO A 41 1.18 12.90 13.46
C PRO A 41 1.55 14.39 13.49
N ALA A 42 2.84 14.73 13.60
CA ALA A 42 3.25 16.12 13.79
C ALA A 42 2.84 17.04 12.62
N LEU A 43 2.94 16.54 11.38
CA LEU A 43 2.57 17.33 10.20
C LEU A 43 1.06 17.57 10.13
N GLU A 44 0.22 16.55 10.37
CA GLU A 44 -1.23 16.71 10.38
C GLU A 44 -1.71 17.63 11.53
N GLN A 45 -1.06 17.55 12.70
CA GLN A 45 -1.31 18.46 13.82
C GLN A 45 -1.02 19.91 13.43
N ARG A 46 0.13 20.15 12.79
CA ARG A 46 0.51 21.48 12.32
C ARG A 46 -0.43 22.01 11.23
N VAL A 47 -0.85 21.17 10.30
CA VAL A 47 -1.86 21.53 9.29
C VAL A 47 -3.17 21.95 9.97
N ALA A 48 -3.63 21.20 10.97
CA ALA A 48 -4.85 21.53 11.71
C ALA A 48 -4.75 22.85 12.50
N GLU A 49 -3.57 23.15 13.07
CA GLU A 49 -3.30 24.44 13.73
C GLU A 49 -3.37 25.60 12.74
N LEU A 50 -2.75 25.48 11.57
CA LEU A 50 -2.75 26.52 10.53
C LEU A 50 -4.17 26.80 10.02
N PHE A 51 -4.98 25.74 9.83
CA PHE A 51 -6.39 25.92 9.49
C PHE A 51 -7.16 26.69 10.57
N ARG A 52 -6.94 26.37 11.85
CA ARG A 52 -7.55 27.09 12.98
C ARG A 52 -7.10 28.56 13.07
N ALA A 53 -5.85 28.84 12.70
CA ALA A 53 -5.29 30.20 12.65
C ALA A 53 -5.72 31.02 11.42
N GLY A 54 -6.45 30.42 10.47
CA GLY A 54 -6.86 31.08 9.22
C GLY A 54 -5.80 31.09 8.11
N GLU A 55 -4.63 30.49 8.34
CA GLU A 55 -3.52 30.36 7.38
C GLU A 55 -3.75 29.21 6.38
N ARG A 56 -4.89 29.26 5.68
CA ARG A 56 -5.41 28.14 4.86
C ARG A 56 -4.48 27.73 3.71
N LEU A 57 -3.87 28.70 3.03
CA LEU A 57 -2.96 28.41 1.92
C LEU A 57 -1.72 27.64 2.42
N LEU A 58 -1.11 28.10 3.52
CA LEU A 58 0.04 27.42 4.11
C LEU A 58 -0.33 26.02 4.62
N ALA A 59 -1.52 25.86 5.20
CA ALA A 59 -2.03 24.56 5.62
C ALA A 59 -2.15 23.57 4.44
N LEU A 60 -2.67 24.03 3.29
CA LEU A 60 -2.80 23.21 2.08
C LEU A 60 -1.42 22.81 1.50
N GLU A 61 -0.49 23.76 1.41
CA GLU A 61 0.86 23.49 0.91
C GLU A 61 1.62 22.50 1.81
N LEU A 62 1.50 22.67 3.14
CA LEU A 62 2.12 21.75 4.09
C LEU A 62 1.51 20.34 4.01
N ASP A 63 0.19 20.24 3.84
CA ASP A 63 -0.49 18.96 3.66
C ASP A 63 -0.03 18.24 2.38
N ALA A 64 0.11 19.00 1.28
CA ALA A 64 0.61 18.50 0.01
C ALA A 64 2.05 17.97 0.12
N LEU A 65 2.94 18.72 0.80
CA LEU A 65 4.29 18.27 1.10
C LEU A 65 4.28 16.99 1.95
N GLY A 66 3.36 16.87 2.91
CA GLY A 66 3.19 15.65 3.70
C GLY A 66 2.88 14.43 2.84
N ASN A 67 2.04 14.57 1.81
CA ASN A 67 1.76 13.48 0.87
C ASN A 67 3.00 13.09 0.07
N GLU A 68 3.75 14.07 -0.46
CA GLU A 68 4.99 13.82 -1.20
C GLU A 68 6.01 13.05 -0.33
N ARG A 69 6.20 13.47 0.92
CA ARG A 69 7.13 12.81 1.84
C ARG A 69 6.70 11.38 2.18
N LEU A 70 5.40 11.15 2.34
CA LEU A 70 4.86 9.81 2.52
C LEU A 70 5.15 8.92 1.29
N PHE A 71 4.98 9.42 0.06
CA PHE A 71 5.34 8.67 -1.15
C PHE A 71 6.83 8.37 -1.22
N CYS A 72 7.70 9.32 -0.86
CA CYS A 72 9.14 9.08 -0.77
C CYS A 72 9.47 7.97 0.25
N LEU A 73 8.82 7.98 1.41
CA LEU A 73 8.99 6.94 2.44
C LEU A 73 8.56 5.56 1.93
N ALA A 74 7.40 5.48 1.28
CA ALA A 74 6.91 4.23 0.69
C ALA A 74 7.85 3.69 -0.39
N LYS A 75 8.36 4.56 -1.29
CA LYS A 75 9.38 4.19 -2.29
C LYS A 75 10.66 3.67 -1.64
N ARG A 76 11.12 4.29 -0.55
CA ARG A 76 12.31 3.83 0.19
C ARG A 76 12.08 2.46 0.84
N ALA A 77 10.90 2.22 1.41
CA ALA A 77 10.54 0.93 1.97
C ALA A 77 10.51 -0.17 0.89
N LEU A 78 9.87 0.10 -0.26
CA LEU A 78 9.84 -0.82 -1.39
C LEU A 78 11.26 -1.11 -1.94
N ALA A 79 12.10 -0.08 -2.08
CA ALA A 79 13.49 -0.26 -2.50
C ALA A 79 14.31 -1.10 -1.52
N ALA A 80 14.01 -1.02 -0.22
CA ALA A 80 14.66 -1.87 0.79
C ALA A 80 14.26 -3.34 0.64
N ILE A 81 12.96 -3.60 0.42
CA ILE A 81 12.45 -4.94 0.12
C ILE A 81 13.10 -5.47 -1.16
N GLU A 82 13.12 -4.68 -2.24
CA GLU A 82 13.77 -5.06 -3.50
C GLU A 82 15.23 -5.48 -3.33
N ARG A 83 16.02 -4.71 -2.57
CA ARG A 83 17.43 -5.04 -2.32
C ARG A 83 17.57 -6.36 -1.56
N GLU A 84 16.75 -6.57 -0.54
CA GLU A 84 16.80 -7.78 0.28
C GLU A 84 16.32 -9.01 -0.48
N THR A 85 15.24 -8.89 -1.25
CA THR A 85 14.71 -9.97 -2.11
C THR A 85 15.72 -10.35 -3.19
N ARG A 86 16.41 -9.38 -3.81
CA ARG A 86 17.46 -9.65 -4.80
C ARG A 86 18.65 -10.41 -4.22
N ARG A 87 19.04 -10.13 -2.97
CA ARG A 87 20.12 -10.87 -2.28
C ARG A 87 19.80 -12.36 -2.12
N ARG A 88 18.52 -12.72 -2.14
CA ARG A 88 18.01 -14.11 -2.05
C ARG A 88 17.80 -14.76 -3.42
N GLY A 89 18.21 -14.12 -4.51
CA GLY A 89 17.98 -14.61 -5.88
C GLY A 89 16.52 -14.53 -6.32
N GLN A 90 15.69 -13.74 -5.63
CA GLN A 90 14.28 -13.54 -5.94
C GLN A 90 14.04 -12.13 -6.52
N HIS A 91 12.85 -11.93 -7.08
CA HIS A 91 12.36 -10.67 -7.60
C HIS A 91 11.10 -10.24 -6.87
N VAL A 92 10.81 -8.95 -6.91
CA VAL A 92 9.53 -8.41 -6.43
C VAL A 92 8.57 -8.26 -7.61
N GLY A 93 7.29 -8.53 -7.38
CA GLY A 93 6.23 -8.13 -8.30
C GLY A 93 5.72 -6.72 -7.99
N ASP A 94 4.56 -6.40 -8.55
CA ASP A 94 3.93 -5.12 -8.26
C ASP A 94 3.27 -5.11 -6.87
N GLU A 95 3.48 -4.02 -6.14
CA GLU A 95 2.79 -3.79 -4.87
C GLU A 95 1.28 -3.56 -5.06
N ARG A 96 0.51 -3.92 -4.03
CA ARG A 96 -0.94 -3.75 -3.95
C ARG A 96 -1.33 -3.09 -2.64
N TYR A 97 -2.24 -2.14 -2.71
CA TYR A 97 -2.74 -1.36 -1.57
C TYR A 97 -4.16 -1.82 -1.24
N PRO A 98 -4.54 -1.99 0.05
CA PRO A 98 -5.94 -2.24 0.40
C PRO A 98 -6.87 -1.21 -0.27
N GLY A 99 -7.89 -1.69 -0.98
CA GLY A 99 -8.74 -0.87 -1.86
C GLY A 99 -8.39 -0.95 -3.35
N ASP A 100 -7.23 -1.51 -3.72
CA ASP A 100 -6.90 -1.82 -5.12
C ASP A 100 -7.78 -2.96 -5.68
N PRO A 101 -7.97 -3.03 -7.00
CA PRO A 101 -8.56 -4.21 -7.64
C PRO A 101 -7.82 -5.50 -7.24
N GLY A 102 -8.54 -6.39 -6.55
CA GLY A 102 -8.02 -7.68 -6.09
C GLY A 102 -7.45 -7.70 -4.66
N ILE A 103 -7.56 -6.61 -3.90
CA ILE A 103 -7.38 -6.58 -2.45
C ILE A 103 -8.38 -5.57 -1.85
N GLY A 104 -9.41 -6.07 -1.19
CA GLY A 104 -10.46 -5.21 -0.65
C GLY A 104 -9.96 -4.34 0.51
N ILE A 105 -10.66 -3.24 0.78
CA ILE A 105 -10.30 -2.33 1.89
C ILE A 105 -10.47 -3.01 3.25
N GLU A 106 -11.34 -4.01 3.35
CA GLU A 106 -11.54 -4.87 4.52
C GLU A 106 -10.29 -5.69 4.89
N GLU A 107 -9.32 -5.83 3.98
CA GLU A 107 -8.05 -6.49 4.27
C GLU A 107 -7.04 -5.56 4.96
N GLN A 108 -7.34 -4.26 5.07
CA GLN A 108 -6.49 -3.25 5.69
C GLN A 108 -5.98 -3.66 7.08
N PRO A 109 -6.81 -4.16 8.03
CA PRO A 109 -6.33 -4.59 9.35
C PRO A 109 -5.31 -5.74 9.27
N ARG A 110 -5.53 -6.70 8.36
CA ARG A 110 -4.64 -7.86 8.17
C ARG A 110 -3.29 -7.44 7.61
N VAL A 111 -3.27 -6.49 6.67
CA VAL A 111 -2.03 -5.91 6.16
C VAL A 111 -1.27 -5.18 7.27
N LEU A 112 -1.97 -4.44 8.14
CA LEU A 112 -1.35 -3.77 9.29
C LEU A 112 -0.77 -4.75 10.30
N GLU A 113 -1.47 -5.85 10.57
CA GLU A 113 -1.01 -6.91 11.48
C GLU A 113 0.26 -7.59 10.96
N MET A 114 0.27 -8.03 9.70
CA MET A 114 1.46 -8.60 9.06
C MET A 114 2.65 -7.63 9.03
N ALA A 115 2.39 -6.33 8.88
CA ALA A 115 3.43 -5.30 8.87
C ALA A 115 3.91 -4.89 10.28
N ASN A 116 3.37 -5.49 11.34
CA ASN A 116 3.54 -5.06 12.73
C ASN A 116 3.38 -3.54 12.87
N ALA A 117 2.25 -3.03 12.39
CA ALA A 117 1.98 -1.60 12.29
C ALA A 117 1.69 -0.96 13.66
N ALA A 118 1.13 -1.72 14.60
CA ALA A 118 0.85 -1.27 15.96
C ALA A 118 2.11 -0.80 16.68
N ALA A 119 3.24 -1.50 16.49
CA ALA A 119 4.55 -1.10 17.02
C ALA A 119 5.07 0.24 16.45
N LYS A 120 4.51 0.70 15.33
CA LYS A 120 4.80 2.00 14.70
C LYS A 120 3.74 3.06 14.99
N GLY A 121 2.78 2.75 15.87
CA GLY A 121 1.66 3.64 16.21
C GLY A 121 0.62 3.79 15.11
N ILE A 122 0.62 2.92 14.08
CA ILE A 122 -0.33 2.98 12.97
C ILE A 122 -1.51 2.06 13.27
N ARG A 123 -2.73 2.60 13.13
CA ARG A 123 -4.00 1.86 13.25
C ARG A 123 -4.93 2.20 12.09
N SER A 124 -6.00 1.43 11.91
CA SER A 124 -7.08 1.73 10.98
C SER A 124 -8.43 1.86 11.68
N THR A 125 -9.29 2.73 11.18
CA THR A 125 -10.71 2.76 11.54
C THR A 125 -11.45 1.57 10.91
N PRO A 126 -12.71 1.27 11.30
CA PRO A 126 -13.52 0.25 10.64
C PRO A 126 -13.71 0.49 9.14
N GLY A 127 -13.68 1.76 8.70
CA GLY A 127 -13.75 2.16 7.29
C GLY A 127 -12.42 2.07 6.54
N GLY A 128 -11.35 1.59 7.17
CA GLY A 128 -10.03 1.43 6.55
C GLY A 128 -9.16 2.70 6.52
N MET A 129 -9.60 3.80 7.14
CA MET A 129 -8.79 5.02 7.23
C MET A 129 -7.64 4.82 8.21
N LEU A 130 -6.42 5.15 7.80
CA LEU A 130 -5.24 5.05 8.64
C LEU A 130 -5.12 6.23 9.62
N SER A 131 -4.59 5.95 10.80
CA SER A 131 -4.21 6.94 11.81
C SER A 131 -2.77 6.63 12.27
N PRO A 132 -1.82 7.58 12.15
CA PRO A 132 -1.94 8.94 11.57
C PRO A 132 -2.42 8.95 10.11
N VAL A 133 -3.01 10.06 9.64
CA VAL A 133 -3.57 10.17 8.27
C VAL A 133 -2.46 10.10 7.21
N LYS A 134 -1.27 10.64 7.52
CA LYS A 134 -0.09 10.54 6.66
C LYS A 134 0.63 9.20 6.84
N SER A 135 -0.13 8.13 6.60
CA SER A 135 0.34 6.74 6.65
C SER A 135 -0.05 5.99 5.37
N MET A 136 0.69 4.94 5.07
CA MET A 136 0.46 4.09 3.90
C MET A 136 0.71 2.64 4.27
N SER A 137 -0.04 1.73 3.66
CA SER A 137 0.17 0.30 3.77
C SER A 137 0.02 -0.40 2.43
N PHE A 138 0.82 -1.43 2.20
CA PHE A 138 0.76 -2.22 0.98
C PHE A 138 1.38 -3.60 1.20
N VAL A 139 1.11 -4.50 0.26
CA VAL A 139 1.72 -5.83 0.19
C VAL A 139 2.47 -5.98 -1.13
N VAL A 140 3.59 -6.70 -1.09
CA VAL A 140 4.49 -6.91 -2.23
C VAL A 140 4.73 -8.41 -2.38
N PRO A 141 4.43 -9.01 -3.54
CA PRO A 141 4.78 -10.40 -3.79
C PRO A 141 6.27 -10.52 -4.11
N LEU A 142 6.90 -11.58 -3.61
CA LEU A 142 8.32 -11.91 -3.76
C LEU A 142 8.44 -13.31 -4.36
N GLY A 143 9.36 -13.53 -5.31
CA GLY A 143 9.45 -14.82 -5.98
C GLY A 143 10.47 -14.86 -7.12
N THR A 144 10.85 -16.06 -7.54
CA THR A 144 11.91 -16.27 -8.56
C THR A 144 11.47 -15.92 -9.99
N THR A 145 10.16 -15.89 -10.25
CA THR A 145 9.59 -15.65 -11.59
C THR A 145 8.80 -14.34 -11.69
N LEU A 146 8.87 -13.48 -10.66
CA LEU A 146 8.12 -12.23 -10.64
C LEU A 146 8.80 -11.14 -11.47
N ALA A 147 7.98 -10.32 -12.11
CA ALA A 147 8.41 -9.12 -12.81
C ALA A 147 7.47 -7.96 -12.51
N LYS A 148 8.04 -6.76 -12.37
CA LYS A 148 7.24 -5.53 -12.25
C LYS A 148 6.61 -5.16 -13.58
N SER A 149 5.36 -4.74 -13.53
CA SER A 149 4.68 -4.15 -14.67
C SER A 149 5.31 -2.80 -15.06
N ARG A 150 5.36 -2.52 -16.36
CA ARG A 150 5.67 -1.16 -16.83
C ARG A 150 4.53 -0.21 -16.45
N GLY A 151 4.85 0.97 -15.93
CA GLY A 151 3.87 2.02 -15.61
C GLY A 151 3.32 2.01 -14.18
N GLY A 152 3.82 1.12 -13.30
CA GLY A 152 3.54 1.16 -11.86
C GLY A 152 2.07 0.95 -11.47
N PRO A 153 1.70 1.31 -10.22
CA PRO A 153 0.34 1.13 -9.70
C PRO A 153 -0.73 1.85 -10.54
N CYS A 154 -0.43 3.06 -11.03
CA CYS A 154 -1.36 3.88 -11.79
C CYS A 154 -1.88 3.19 -13.06
N ARG A 155 -1.11 2.29 -13.68
CA ARG A 155 -1.53 1.57 -14.89
C ARG A 155 -2.77 0.70 -14.66
N ARG A 156 -2.96 0.18 -13.44
CA ARG A 156 -4.06 -0.71 -13.05
C ARG A 156 -5.16 0.02 -12.26
N CYS A 157 -5.01 1.31 -12.02
CA CYS A 157 -5.95 2.09 -11.23
C CYS A 157 -7.23 2.34 -12.05
N PRO A 158 -8.42 1.97 -11.53
CA PRO A 158 -9.70 2.25 -12.21
C PRO A 158 -9.96 3.74 -12.41
N SER A 159 -9.34 4.60 -11.59
CA SER A 159 -9.51 6.05 -11.64
C SER A 159 -8.55 6.74 -12.59
N ARG A 160 -7.64 6.02 -13.26
CA ARG A 160 -6.53 6.59 -14.05
C ARG A 160 -6.98 7.66 -15.05
N GLU A 161 -8.05 7.42 -15.80
CA GLU A 161 -8.53 8.33 -16.86
C GLU A 161 -9.00 9.69 -16.31
N ARG A 162 -9.44 9.74 -15.06
CA ARG A 162 -9.93 10.95 -14.39
C ARG A 162 -8.95 11.49 -13.34
N CYS A 163 -7.85 10.79 -13.07
CA CYS A 163 -6.90 11.15 -12.03
C CYS A 163 -5.94 12.25 -12.51
N ALA A 164 -5.98 13.42 -11.87
CA ALA A 164 -5.05 14.51 -12.16
C ALA A 164 -3.58 14.10 -11.92
N SER A 165 -3.30 13.29 -10.90
CA SER A 165 -1.95 12.82 -10.59
C SER A 165 -1.39 11.82 -11.59
N ALA A 166 -2.24 11.11 -12.35
CA ALA A 166 -1.80 10.19 -13.39
C ALA A 166 -1.48 10.90 -14.73
N LYS A 167 -1.87 12.17 -14.86
CA LYS A 167 -1.68 13.01 -16.05
C LYS A 167 -0.53 14.01 -15.90
N ARG A 168 0.03 14.13 -14.68
CA ARG A 168 1.22 14.94 -14.41
C ARG A 168 2.49 14.18 -14.74
#